data_AF-A0A9P0MHL2-F1
#
_entry.id   AF-A0A9P0MHL2-F1
#
_cell.length_a   1.000
_cell.length_b   1.000
_cell.length_c   1.000
_cell.angle_alpha   90.00
_cell.angle_beta   90.00
_cell.angle_gamma   90.00
#
_symmetry.space_group_name_H-M   'P 1'
#
loop_
_entity.id
_entity.type
_entity.pdbx_description
1 polymer ?
#
loop_
_entity_poly.entity_id
_entity_poly.type
_entity_poly.pdbx_seq_one_letter_code
_entity_poly.pdbx_strand_id
1 'polypeptide(L)'
;MESHDNTNWVQGRISHWQPPGQQQSGETELATKMIQIQSKRFYLDVKQNRRGRFIKVAEIAADGRRSQIFLALSTAAEFRDHLSTFSDYYASLGPPNPDNLPEDGKLKSEMMIKDNRRYYLDLKENARGRFLRVSQTISRGGPRSQIAIPAQGMIEFRDALTDLLVEFGTDDGGFKGELPEGRHMRVDNKNFYFDIGQNNRGIYMRISEVKTNFRTAITVPEKSWGRFRDIFADYCEKMKDASDKVSGAETPPGPK
;
A
#
# COMPACT_ATOMS: atom_id res chain seq x y z
N MET A 1 54.92 -36.94 -6.83
CA MET A 1 54.83 -36.20 -5.55
C MET A 1 54.45 -34.78 -5.90
N GLU A 2 53.32 -34.20 -5.52
CA GLU A 2 52.19 -34.64 -4.71
C GLU A 2 51.00 -33.76 -5.14
N SER A 3 49.82 -34.37 -5.12
CA SER A 3 48.51 -33.72 -5.21
C SER A 3 48.30 -32.69 -4.09
N HIS A 4 47.39 -31.72 -4.31
CA HIS A 4 46.20 -31.51 -3.47
C HIS A 4 45.31 -30.39 -4.06
N ASP A 5 44.02 -30.71 -4.16
CA ASP A 5 42.88 -29.80 -4.32
C ASP A 5 42.84 -28.70 -3.26
N ASN A 6 42.25 -27.54 -3.58
CA ASN A 6 41.08 -27.09 -2.83
C ASN A 6 40.28 -25.97 -3.51
N THR A 7 39.05 -26.31 -3.84
CA THR A 7 37.89 -25.47 -4.05
C THR A 7 37.70 -24.49 -2.89
N ASN A 8 37.42 -23.20 -3.17
CA ASN A 8 36.54 -22.40 -2.32
C ASN A 8 36.09 -21.11 -3.01
N TRP A 9 34.86 -21.12 -3.50
CA TRP A 9 34.08 -19.95 -3.84
C TRP A 9 33.66 -19.25 -2.54
N VAL A 10 34.31 -18.14 -2.19
CA VAL A 10 33.79 -17.23 -1.17
C VAL A 10 32.82 -16.26 -1.85
N GLN A 11 31.53 -16.45 -1.57
CA GLN A 11 30.45 -15.52 -1.86
C GLN A 11 30.80 -14.13 -1.31
N GLY A 12 31.14 -13.21 -2.21
CA GLY A 12 31.22 -11.79 -1.89
C GLY A 12 29.82 -11.26 -1.56
N ARG A 13 29.58 -10.96 -0.28
CA ARG A 13 28.46 -10.10 0.16
C ARG A 13 28.51 -8.79 -0.63
N ILE A 14 27.48 -8.54 -1.42
CA ILE A 14 27.32 -7.30 -2.17
C ILE A 14 26.92 -6.20 -1.20
N SER A 15 27.70 -5.11 -1.16
CA SER A 15 27.42 -3.93 -0.35
C SER A 15 26.15 -3.23 -0.83
N HIS A 16 25.11 -3.24 0.03
CA HIS A 16 23.86 -2.54 -0.17
C HIS A 16 24.09 -1.01 -0.16
N TRP A 17 23.65 -0.32 -1.22
CA TRP A 17 23.66 1.13 -1.26
C TRP A 17 22.33 1.67 -0.71
N GLN A 18 22.36 2.30 0.46
CA GLN A 18 21.25 3.03 1.06
C GLN A 18 21.42 4.53 0.81
N PRO A 19 20.45 5.26 0.22
CA PRO A 19 20.50 6.71 0.19
C PRO A 19 20.37 7.28 1.62
N PRO A 20 21.11 8.35 1.96
CA PRO A 20 20.85 9.11 3.17
C PRO A 20 19.60 9.98 2.95
N GLY A 21 18.52 9.64 3.65
CA GLY A 21 17.28 10.42 3.66
C GLY A 21 16.04 9.56 3.41
N GLN A 22 15.28 9.32 4.49
CA GLN A 22 14.05 8.52 4.58
C GLN A 22 14.22 7.01 4.71
N GLN A 23 14.83 6.58 5.82
CA GLN A 23 14.36 5.38 6.48
C GLN A 23 12.92 5.69 6.95
N GLN A 24 11.91 5.30 6.17
CA GLN A 24 10.53 5.29 6.68
C GLN A 24 10.51 4.32 7.85
N SER A 25 10.47 4.85 9.06
CA SER A 25 10.47 4.08 10.30
C SER A 25 9.28 3.13 10.31
N GLY A 26 9.53 1.85 10.03
CA GLY A 26 8.51 0.78 10.06
C GLY A 26 8.25 0.05 8.74
N GLU A 27 9.09 0.19 7.71
CA GLU A 27 9.07 -0.71 6.54
C GLU A 27 10.14 -1.80 6.63
N THR A 28 9.74 -3.06 6.52
CA THR A 28 10.61 -4.23 6.47
C THR A 28 10.61 -4.81 5.06
N GLU A 29 11.78 -5.05 4.50
CA GLU A 29 11.93 -5.77 3.23
C GLU A 29 11.89 -7.28 3.48
N LEU A 30 11.04 -8.00 2.74
CA LEU A 30 10.84 -9.44 2.88
C LEU A 30 11.57 -10.21 1.79
N ALA A 31 11.56 -9.70 0.56
CA ALA A 31 12.25 -10.28 -0.59
C ALA A 31 12.53 -9.22 -1.65
N THR A 32 13.54 -9.47 -2.49
CA THR A 32 13.83 -8.67 -3.66
C THR A 32 14.16 -9.56 -4.85
N LYS A 33 13.62 -9.22 -6.03
CA LYS A 33 14.03 -9.78 -7.32
C LYS A 33 14.51 -8.66 -8.23
N MET A 34 15.63 -8.90 -8.90
CA MET A 34 16.17 -7.98 -9.89
C MET A 34 16.08 -8.62 -11.27
N ILE A 35 15.51 -7.88 -12.22
CA ILE A 35 15.37 -8.31 -13.61
C ILE A 35 16.06 -7.28 -14.49
N GLN A 36 16.93 -7.72 -15.38
CA GLN A 36 17.58 -6.86 -16.35
C GLN A 36 16.99 -7.11 -17.73
N ILE A 37 16.34 -6.09 -18.30
CA ILE A 37 15.69 -6.17 -19.61
C ILE A 37 16.27 -5.08 -20.49
N GLN A 38 16.98 -5.47 -21.55
CA GLN A 38 17.80 -4.57 -22.37
C GLN A 38 18.78 -3.76 -21.49
N SER A 39 18.75 -2.43 -21.60
CA SER A 39 19.56 -1.50 -20.82
C SER A 39 18.88 -1.00 -19.54
N LYS A 40 17.74 -1.59 -19.15
CA LYS A 40 17.01 -1.24 -17.94
C LYS A 40 17.14 -2.32 -16.88
N ARG A 41 17.12 -1.90 -15.61
CA ARG A 41 17.05 -2.81 -14.46
C ARG A 41 15.77 -2.54 -13.69
N PHE A 42 15.04 -3.60 -13.38
CA PHE A 42 13.84 -3.58 -12.58
C PHE A 42 14.09 -4.27 -11.25
N TYR A 43 13.64 -3.66 -10.17
CA TYR A 43 13.69 -4.23 -8.82
C TYR A 43 12.26 -4.40 -8.33
N LEU A 44 11.91 -5.64 -7.96
CA LEU A 44 10.63 -6.02 -7.41
C LEU A 44 10.87 -6.38 -5.94
N ASP A 45 10.63 -5.42 -5.05
CA ASP A 45 10.84 -5.61 -3.62
C ASP A 45 9.50 -5.85 -2.92
N VAL A 46 9.35 -7.02 -2.28
CA VAL A 46 8.23 -7.27 -1.37
C VAL A 46 8.57 -6.62 -0.04
N LYS A 47 7.72 -5.69 0.40
CA LYS A 47 7.90 -4.97 1.66
C LYS A 47 6.64 -5.08 2.52
N GLN A 48 6.83 -4.95 3.82
CA GLN A 48 5.76 -4.95 4.81
C GLN A 48 5.86 -3.71 5.68
N ASN A 49 4.74 -3.06 5.91
CA ASN A 49 4.61 -2.00 6.91
C ASN A 49 3.34 -2.22 7.75
N ARG A 50 3.03 -1.27 8.64
CA ARG A 50 1.84 -1.36 9.51
C ARG A 50 0.51 -1.46 8.76
N ARG A 51 0.48 -1.14 7.47
CA ARG A 51 -0.73 -1.14 6.63
C ARG A 51 -0.96 -2.48 5.92
N GLY A 52 0.06 -3.33 5.86
CA GLY A 52 0.04 -4.57 5.09
C GLY A 52 1.33 -4.79 4.31
N ARG A 53 1.29 -5.78 3.42
CA ARG A 53 2.36 -6.10 2.48
C ARG A 53 2.08 -5.42 1.13
N PHE A 54 3.15 -5.11 0.42
CA PHE A 54 3.06 -4.53 -0.92
C PHE A 54 4.32 -4.86 -1.72
N ILE A 55 4.22 -4.79 -3.05
CA ILE A 55 5.36 -4.89 -3.95
C ILE A 55 5.71 -3.50 -4.44
N LYS A 56 6.95 -3.08 -4.18
CA LYS A 56 7.55 -1.89 -4.78
C LYS A 56 8.26 -2.31 -6.06
N VAL A 57 7.83 -1.76 -7.19
CA VAL A 57 8.51 -1.96 -8.47
C VAL A 57 9.29 -0.70 -8.82
N ALA A 58 10.62 -0.80 -8.89
CA ALA A 58 11.49 0.29 -9.33
C ALA A 58 12.09 -0.03 -10.70
N GLU A 59 12.08 0.95 -11.59
CA GLU A 59 12.79 0.96 -12.86
C GLU A 59 14.00 1.88 -12.75
N ILE A 60 15.16 1.39 -13.17
CA ILE A 60 16.38 2.16 -13.40
C ILE A 60 16.63 2.14 -14.91
N ALA A 61 16.45 3.30 -15.55
CA ALA A 61 16.73 3.47 -16.97
C ALA A 61 18.25 3.56 -17.23
N ALA A 62 18.64 3.42 -18.49
CA ALA A 62 20.05 3.42 -18.92
C ALA A 62 20.79 4.73 -18.58
N ASP A 63 20.06 5.84 -18.48
CA ASP A 63 20.56 7.16 -18.09
C ASP A 63 20.62 7.35 -16.56
N GLY A 64 20.33 6.30 -15.79
CA GLY A 64 20.28 6.33 -14.32
C GLY A 64 18.99 6.93 -13.76
N ARG A 65 18.05 7.37 -14.61
CA ARG A 65 16.75 7.87 -14.16
C ARG A 65 16.01 6.75 -13.44
N ARG A 66 15.43 7.09 -12.29
CA ARG A 66 14.66 6.17 -11.48
C ARG A 66 13.18 6.51 -11.52
N SER A 67 12.36 5.49 -11.65
CA SER A 67 10.91 5.59 -11.49
C SER A 67 10.41 4.40 -10.69
N GLN A 68 9.27 4.56 -10.02
CA GLN A 68 8.74 3.50 -9.18
C GLN A 68 7.21 3.54 -9.11
N ILE A 69 6.61 2.37 -8.97
CA ILE A 69 5.20 2.18 -8.66
C ILE A 69 5.06 1.25 -7.46
N PHE A 70 3.91 1.28 -6.81
CA PHE A 70 3.61 0.46 -5.65
C PHE A 70 2.32 -0.31 -5.90
N LEU A 71 2.38 -1.62 -5.75
CA LEU A 71 1.28 -2.55 -5.97
C LEU A 71 0.92 -3.22 -4.64
N ALA A 72 -0.37 -3.31 -4.33
CA ALA A 72 -0.83 -4.26 -3.31
C ALA A 72 -0.65 -5.69 -3.86
N LEU A 73 -0.57 -6.71 -3.01
CA LEU A 73 -0.35 -8.10 -3.48
C LEU A 73 -1.49 -8.56 -4.40
N SER A 74 -2.72 -8.16 -4.10
CA SER A 74 -3.91 -8.43 -4.93
C SER A 74 -3.79 -7.77 -6.31
N THR A 75 -3.36 -6.50 -6.36
CA THR A 75 -3.12 -5.78 -7.61
C THR A 75 -1.94 -6.35 -8.39
N ALA A 76 -0.91 -6.88 -7.70
CA ALA A 76 0.21 -7.55 -8.35
C ALA A 76 -0.22 -8.88 -8.99
N ALA A 77 -1.18 -9.61 -8.39
CA ALA A 77 -1.76 -10.80 -8.98
C ALA A 77 -2.57 -10.48 -10.24
N GLU A 78 -3.44 -9.48 -10.19
CA GLU A 78 -4.17 -8.99 -11.36
C GLU A 78 -3.21 -8.52 -12.46
N PHE A 79 -2.13 -7.82 -12.10
CA PHE A 79 -1.11 -7.39 -13.05
C PHE A 79 -0.39 -8.57 -13.70
N ARG A 80 -0.06 -9.61 -12.93
CA ARG A 80 0.54 -10.86 -13.43
C ARG A 80 -0.36 -11.53 -14.47
N ASP A 81 -1.66 -11.57 -14.24
CA ASP A 81 -2.61 -12.18 -15.18
C ASP A 81 -2.74 -11.36 -16.46
N HIS A 82 -2.76 -10.02 -16.35
CA HIS A 82 -2.72 -9.14 -17.51
C HIS A 82 -1.43 -9.28 -18.32
N LEU A 83 -0.27 -9.49 -17.69
CA LEU A 83 0.99 -9.70 -18.40
C LEU A 83 0.95 -10.91 -19.34
N SER A 84 0.25 -11.99 -18.96
CA SER A 84 0.00 -13.12 -19.88
C SER A 84 -0.80 -12.67 -21.10
N THR A 85 -1.91 -11.96 -20.88
CA THR A 85 -2.77 -11.46 -21.96
C THR A 85 -2.02 -10.50 -22.90
N PHE A 86 -1.20 -9.60 -22.35
CA PHE A 86 -0.36 -8.70 -23.14
C PHE A 86 0.74 -9.43 -23.91
N SER A 87 1.32 -10.48 -23.32
CA SER A 87 2.34 -11.30 -23.98
C SER A 87 1.76 -12.08 -25.15
N ASP A 88 0.60 -12.70 -24.99
CA ASP A 88 -0.08 -13.44 -26.07
C ASP A 88 -0.44 -12.50 -27.22
N TYR A 89 -0.97 -11.32 -26.90
CA TYR A 89 -1.23 -10.28 -27.89
C TYR A 89 0.06 -9.84 -28.60
N TYR A 90 1.13 -9.55 -27.86
CA TYR A 90 2.42 -9.15 -28.43
C TYR A 90 2.99 -10.22 -29.37
N ALA A 91 2.89 -11.51 -29.01
CA ALA A 91 3.33 -12.62 -29.84
C ALA A 91 2.52 -12.77 -31.13
N SER A 92 1.25 -12.35 -31.13
CA SER A 92 0.41 -12.33 -32.33
C SER A 92 0.70 -11.17 -33.29
N LEU A 93 1.43 -10.15 -32.84
CA LEU A 93 1.75 -8.99 -33.66
C LEU A 93 2.86 -9.32 -34.65
N GLY A 94 2.64 -8.93 -35.92
CA GLY A 94 3.69 -8.93 -36.94
C GLY A 94 4.83 -7.93 -36.67
N PRO A 95 5.79 -7.82 -37.60
CA PRO A 95 6.90 -6.87 -37.48
C PRO A 95 6.38 -5.43 -37.31
N PRO A 96 7.14 -4.56 -36.61
CA PRO A 96 6.78 -3.15 -36.44
C PRO A 96 6.54 -2.50 -37.81
N ASN A 97 5.44 -1.74 -37.93
CA ASN A 97 5.18 -0.96 -39.14
C ASN A 97 5.26 0.54 -38.79
N PRO A 98 6.41 1.19 -39.04
CA PRO A 98 6.61 2.59 -38.68
C PRO A 98 5.69 3.55 -39.43
N ASP A 99 5.11 3.14 -40.55
CA ASP A 99 4.23 3.97 -41.39
C ASP A 99 2.76 3.96 -40.91
N ASN A 100 2.40 3.08 -39.97
CA ASN A 100 1.02 2.91 -39.48
C ASN A 100 0.95 2.84 -37.95
N LEU A 101 1.62 3.79 -37.27
CA LEU A 101 1.52 3.91 -35.81
C LEU A 101 0.23 4.64 -35.42
N PRO A 102 -0.54 4.15 -34.44
CA PRO A 102 -1.65 4.90 -33.86
C PRO A 102 -1.17 6.27 -33.37
N GLU A 103 -2.02 7.30 -33.46
CA GLU A 103 -1.65 8.68 -33.09
C GLU A 103 -1.16 8.80 -31.63
N ASP A 104 -1.72 7.99 -30.73
CA ASP A 104 -1.28 7.91 -29.34
C ASP A 104 -0.28 6.77 -29.07
N GLY A 105 0.05 5.97 -30.08
CA GLY A 105 0.96 4.83 -30.09
C GLY A 105 0.49 3.63 -29.28
N LYS A 106 -0.79 3.53 -28.87
CA LYS A 106 -1.31 2.40 -28.08
C LYS A 106 -1.82 1.28 -28.97
N LEU A 107 -1.41 0.06 -28.65
CA LEU A 107 -1.82 -1.17 -29.33
C LEU A 107 -2.88 -1.95 -28.55
N LYS A 108 -2.81 -1.92 -27.21
CA LYS A 108 -3.77 -2.53 -26.29
C LYS A 108 -3.71 -1.81 -24.95
N SER A 109 -4.85 -1.64 -24.28
CA SER A 109 -4.94 -1.02 -22.97
C SER A 109 -5.80 -1.83 -22.01
N GLU A 110 -5.42 -1.84 -20.73
CA GLU A 110 -6.17 -2.38 -19.60
C GLU A 110 -6.09 -1.42 -18.40
N MET A 111 -6.97 -1.60 -17.41
CA MET A 111 -6.96 -0.79 -16.20
C MET A 111 -7.22 -1.64 -14.96
N MET A 112 -6.41 -1.43 -13.92
CA MET A 112 -6.64 -1.99 -12.59
C MET A 112 -6.97 -0.87 -11.61
N ILE A 113 -7.84 -1.14 -10.65
CA ILE A 113 -8.25 -0.16 -9.64
C ILE A 113 -8.07 -0.76 -8.25
N LYS A 114 -7.36 -0.04 -7.38
CA LYS A 114 -7.23 -0.38 -5.97
C LYS A 114 -7.50 0.84 -5.10
N ASP A 115 -8.62 0.83 -4.38
CA ASP A 115 -9.10 1.94 -3.58
C ASP A 115 -9.21 3.25 -4.41
N ASN A 116 -8.39 4.25 -4.09
CA ASN A 116 -8.31 5.50 -4.82
C ASN A 116 -7.21 5.53 -5.88
N ARG A 117 -6.48 4.43 -6.11
CA ARG A 117 -5.41 4.31 -7.10
C ARG A 117 -5.92 3.66 -8.37
N ARG A 118 -5.51 4.21 -9.51
CA ARG A 118 -5.75 3.62 -10.84
C ARG A 118 -4.43 3.33 -11.50
N TYR A 119 -4.32 2.13 -12.06
CA TYR A 119 -3.16 1.66 -12.80
C TYR A 119 -3.58 1.47 -14.25
N TYR A 120 -3.01 2.26 -15.15
CA TYR A 120 -3.24 2.14 -16.59
C TYR A 120 -2.11 1.31 -17.20
N LEU A 121 -2.47 0.24 -17.89
CA LEU A 121 -1.55 -0.67 -18.57
C LEU A 121 -1.69 -0.44 -20.07
N ASP A 122 -0.75 0.24 -20.69
CA ASP A 122 -0.79 0.55 -22.12
C ASP A 122 0.36 -0.17 -22.82
N LEU A 123 0.08 -1.16 -23.66
CA LEU A 123 1.08 -1.69 -24.61
C LEU A 123 1.20 -0.69 -25.75
N LYS A 124 2.41 -0.16 -25.95
CA LYS A 124 2.68 0.91 -26.90
C LYS A 124 3.77 0.54 -27.89
N GLU A 125 3.74 1.16 -29.06
CA GLU A 125 4.78 1.08 -30.09
C GLU A 125 5.36 2.47 -30.37
N ASN A 126 6.68 2.55 -30.49
CA ASN A 126 7.38 3.75 -30.95
C ASN A 126 8.61 3.35 -31.79
N ALA A 127 9.39 4.34 -32.24
CA ALA A 127 10.60 4.13 -33.04
C ALA A 127 11.67 3.24 -32.39
N ARG A 128 11.63 3.04 -31.06
CA ARG A 128 12.56 2.17 -30.32
C ARG A 128 12.02 0.76 -30.11
N GLY A 129 10.79 0.49 -30.51
CA GLY A 129 10.11 -0.80 -30.37
C GLY A 129 8.86 -0.73 -29.48
N ARG A 130 8.41 -1.92 -29.05
CA ARG A 130 7.19 -2.08 -28.24
C ARG A 130 7.50 -2.17 -26.76
N PHE A 131 6.66 -1.56 -25.93
CA PHE A 131 6.81 -1.57 -24.47
C PHE A 131 5.46 -1.43 -23.77
N LEU A 132 5.34 -2.06 -22.61
CA LEU A 132 4.20 -1.91 -21.71
C LEU A 132 4.46 -0.75 -20.74
N ARG A 133 3.68 0.31 -20.86
CA ARG A 133 3.69 1.44 -19.93
C ARG A 133 2.69 1.18 -18.80
N VAL A 134 3.18 1.15 -17.57
CA VAL A 134 2.36 1.02 -16.36
C VAL A 134 2.33 2.36 -15.65
N SER A 135 1.21 3.07 -15.71
CA SER A 135 1.02 4.37 -15.05
C SER A 135 0.17 4.23 -13.79
N GLN A 136 0.71 4.61 -12.64
CA GLN A 136 -0.02 4.73 -11.38
C GLN A 136 -0.49 6.17 -11.17
N THR A 137 -1.77 6.34 -10.85
CA THR A 137 -2.38 7.64 -10.53
C THR A 137 -3.25 7.54 -9.28
N ILE A 138 -3.42 8.64 -8.55
CA ILE A 138 -4.34 8.75 -7.41
C ILE A 138 -5.53 9.61 -7.84
N SER A 139 -6.73 9.10 -7.66
CA SER A 139 -7.99 9.80 -7.93
C SER A 139 -8.03 11.09 -7.09
N ARG A 140 -8.23 12.24 -7.74
CA ARG A 140 -8.14 13.63 -7.21
C ARG A 140 -6.77 14.32 -7.30
N GLY A 141 -6.06 14.15 -8.41
CA GLY A 141 -4.90 14.99 -8.76
C GLY A 141 -3.64 14.73 -7.93
N GLY A 142 -3.51 13.55 -7.33
CA GLY A 142 -2.31 13.16 -6.61
C GLY A 142 -1.13 12.84 -7.53
N PRO A 143 0.05 12.54 -6.95
CA PRO A 143 1.26 12.23 -7.70
C PRO A 143 1.04 11.09 -8.70
N ARG A 144 1.56 11.27 -9.92
CA ARG A 144 1.60 10.25 -10.96
C ARG A 144 3.00 9.68 -11.04
N SER A 145 3.09 8.36 -11.09
CA SER A 145 4.34 7.66 -11.38
C SER A 145 4.11 6.62 -12.46
N GLN A 146 5.17 6.23 -13.15
CA GLN A 146 5.06 5.24 -14.22
C GLN A 146 6.38 4.49 -14.41
N ILE A 147 6.27 3.25 -14.89
CA ILE A 147 7.39 2.48 -15.41
C ILE A 147 7.10 2.05 -16.85
N ALA A 148 8.15 1.70 -17.60
CA ALA A 148 8.06 1.26 -18.99
C ALA A 148 8.87 -0.03 -19.20
N ILE A 149 8.16 -1.15 -19.23
CA ILE A 149 8.70 -2.51 -19.37
C ILE A 149 8.82 -2.83 -20.87
N PRO A 150 10.02 -3.10 -21.41
CA PRO A 150 10.15 -3.54 -22.80
C PRO A 150 9.32 -4.82 -23.07
N ALA A 151 8.64 -4.90 -24.21
CA ALA A 151 7.65 -5.96 -24.46
C ALA A 151 8.24 -7.38 -24.37
N GLN A 152 9.48 -7.58 -24.84
CA GLN A 152 10.14 -8.89 -24.78
C GLN A 152 10.45 -9.36 -23.35
N GLY A 153 10.44 -8.47 -22.35
CA GLY A 153 10.66 -8.83 -20.95
C GLY A 153 9.37 -9.01 -20.13
N MET A 154 8.19 -8.96 -20.77
CA MET A 154 6.91 -9.13 -20.05
C MET A 154 6.78 -10.51 -19.42
N ILE A 155 7.28 -11.57 -20.08
CA ILE A 155 7.27 -12.94 -19.54
C ILE A 155 8.16 -13.07 -18.31
N GLU A 156 9.41 -12.60 -18.38
CA GLU A 156 10.32 -12.61 -17.21
C GLU A 156 9.72 -11.83 -16.03
N PHE A 157 9.07 -10.69 -16.32
CA PHE A 157 8.40 -9.89 -15.30
C PHE A 157 7.22 -10.64 -14.67
N ARG A 158 6.41 -11.33 -15.49
CA ARG A 158 5.28 -12.17 -15.04
C ARG A 158 5.77 -13.32 -14.15
N ASP A 159 6.84 -13.99 -14.54
CA ASP A 159 7.37 -15.14 -13.81
C ASP A 159 7.96 -14.70 -12.48
N ALA A 160 8.69 -13.58 -12.45
CA ALA A 160 9.18 -12.99 -11.22
C ALA A 160 8.04 -12.58 -10.27
N LEU A 161 6.94 -12.01 -10.78
CA LEU A 161 5.75 -11.75 -9.95
C LEU A 161 5.11 -13.05 -9.47
N THR A 162 5.05 -14.08 -10.31
CA THR A 162 4.47 -15.39 -9.94
C THR A 162 5.23 -16.00 -8.77
N ASP A 163 6.56 -16.04 -8.83
CA ASP A 163 7.39 -16.55 -7.74
C ASP A 163 7.12 -15.82 -6.42
N LEU A 164 7.10 -14.48 -6.45
CA LEU A 164 6.83 -13.66 -5.26
C LEU A 164 5.40 -13.89 -4.74
N LEU A 165 4.41 -14.04 -5.61
CA LEU A 165 3.02 -14.24 -5.19
C LEU A 165 2.76 -15.67 -4.67
N VAL A 166 3.50 -16.68 -5.15
CA VAL A 166 3.47 -18.03 -4.58
C VAL A 166 4.03 -18.02 -3.16
N GLU A 167 5.13 -17.30 -2.93
CA GLU A 167 5.78 -17.25 -1.62
C GLU A 167 5.02 -16.37 -0.60
N PHE A 168 4.56 -15.19 -1.02
CA PHE A 168 4.00 -14.19 -0.11
C PHE A 168 2.46 -14.09 -0.13
N GLY A 169 1.82 -14.79 -1.06
CA GLY A 169 0.36 -14.79 -1.29
C GLY A 169 -0.12 -13.64 -2.17
N THR A 170 -1.43 -13.60 -2.39
CA THR A 170 -2.13 -12.53 -3.15
C THR A 170 -2.94 -11.59 -2.26
N ASP A 171 -2.93 -11.83 -0.95
CA ASP A 171 -3.63 -11.00 0.01
C ASP A 171 -2.76 -9.84 0.48
N ASP A 172 -3.33 -8.64 0.53
CA ASP A 172 -2.59 -7.40 0.79
C ASP A 172 -2.04 -7.29 2.21
N GLY A 173 -2.44 -8.20 3.10
CA GLY A 173 -2.13 -8.10 4.51
C GLY A 173 -2.83 -6.92 5.19
N GLY A 174 -2.75 -6.92 6.52
CA GLY A 174 -3.60 -6.13 7.42
C GLY A 174 -4.05 -7.02 8.58
N PHE A 175 -4.55 -6.44 9.67
CA PHE A 175 -5.07 -7.26 10.78
C PHE A 175 -6.20 -8.17 10.25
N LYS A 176 -6.04 -9.49 10.44
CA LYS A 176 -6.99 -10.54 10.00
C LYS A 176 -7.85 -11.11 11.13
N GLY A 177 -7.71 -10.60 12.35
CA GLY A 177 -8.63 -10.98 13.42
C GLY A 177 -10.01 -10.44 13.12
N GLU A 178 -11.05 -11.12 13.61
CA GLU A 178 -12.37 -10.50 13.72
C GLU A 178 -12.20 -9.19 14.50
N LEU A 179 -12.59 -8.07 13.88
CA LEU A 179 -12.65 -6.82 14.60
C LEU A 179 -13.74 -6.96 15.67
N PRO A 180 -13.52 -6.43 16.89
CA PRO A 180 -14.54 -6.48 17.93
C PRO A 180 -15.87 -5.91 17.42
N GLU A 181 -16.98 -6.55 17.82
CA GLU A 181 -18.30 -6.02 17.49
C GLU A 181 -18.46 -4.58 17.97
N GLY A 182 -19.02 -3.75 17.10
CA GLY A 182 -19.35 -2.38 17.43
C GLY A 182 -20.33 -2.33 18.59
N ARG A 183 -20.17 -1.33 19.45
CA ARG A 183 -21.10 -1.07 20.56
C ARG A 183 -21.90 0.18 20.27
N HIS A 184 -23.08 0.29 20.87
CA HIS A 184 -23.82 1.54 20.86
C HIS A 184 -24.42 1.83 22.23
N MET A 185 -24.71 3.10 22.48
CA MET A 185 -25.46 3.54 23.65
C MET A 185 -26.45 4.63 23.25
N ARG A 186 -27.60 4.64 23.92
CA ARG A 186 -28.59 5.71 23.79
C ARG A 186 -28.48 6.66 24.97
N VAL A 187 -28.39 7.95 24.69
CA VAL A 187 -28.40 9.02 25.69
C VAL A 187 -29.44 10.04 25.24
N ASP A 188 -30.50 10.21 26.02
CA ASP A 188 -31.65 11.04 25.69
C ASP A 188 -32.24 10.71 24.28
N ASN A 189 -32.26 11.72 23.41
CA ASN A 189 -32.69 11.63 22.01
C ASN A 189 -31.52 11.43 21.03
N LYS A 190 -30.39 10.88 21.51
CA LYS A 190 -29.19 10.62 20.70
C LYS A 190 -28.78 9.15 20.81
N ASN A 191 -28.27 8.60 19.71
CA ASN A 191 -27.60 7.32 19.69
C ASN A 191 -26.13 7.52 19.37
N PHE A 192 -25.24 6.93 20.16
CA PHE A 192 -23.80 6.92 19.93
C PHE A 192 -23.38 5.51 19.49
N TYR A 193 -22.75 5.39 18.33
CA TYR A 193 -22.19 4.14 17.81
C TYR A 193 -20.67 4.19 17.87
N PHE A 194 -20.06 3.08 18.27
CA PHE A 194 -18.62 2.88 18.42
C PHE A 194 -18.21 1.72 17.54
N ASP A 195 -17.97 2.01 16.27
CA ASP A 195 -17.69 1.01 15.25
C ASP A 195 -16.18 0.84 15.10
N ILE A 196 -15.66 -0.38 15.28
CA ILE A 196 -14.27 -0.69 14.94
C ILE A 196 -14.20 -0.99 13.44
N GLY A 197 -13.35 -0.25 12.74
CA GLY A 197 -13.13 -0.41 11.32
C GLY A 197 -11.65 -0.48 10.99
N GLN A 198 -11.37 -0.91 9.77
CA GLN A 198 -10.03 -0.94 9.21
C GLN A 198 -10.04 -0.25 7.86
N ASN A 199 -9.00 0.56 7.61
CA ASN A 199 -8.75 1.12 6.29
C ASN A 199 -7.25 1.12 6.00
N ASN A 200 -6.88 1.72 4.88
CA ASN A 200 -5.50 1.85 4.44
C ASN A 200 -4.56 2.54 5.43
N ARG A 201 -5.06 3.23 6.46
CA ARG A 201 -4.25 3.89 7.50
C ARG A 201 -4.08 3.03 8.77
N GLY A 202 -4.77 1.90 8.85
CA GLY A 202 -4.77 1.00 10.01
C GLY A 202 -6.17 0.83 10.62
N ILE A 203 -6.21 0.25 11.82
CA ILE A 203 -7.43 0.10 12.61
C ILE A 203 -7.83 1.46 13.18
N TYR A 204 -9.14 1.72 13.21
CA TYR A 204 -9.72 2.92 13.80
C TYR A 204 -11.05 2.61 14.48
N MET A 205 -11.45 3.49 15.39
CA MET A 205 -12.79 3.52 15.94
C MET A 205 -13.53 4.71 15.33
N ARG A 206 -14.70 4.47 14.76
CA ARG A 206 -15.62 5.52 14.33
C ARG A 206 -16.65 5.73 15.42
N ILE A 207 -16.64 6.92 16.03
CA ILE A 207 -17.63 7.32 17.02
C ILE A 207 -18.66 8.19 16.29
N SER A 208 -19.88 7.68 16.12
CA SER A 208 -20.96 8.39 15.44
C SER A 208 -22.01 8.86 16.43
N GLU A 209 -22.33 10.16 16.47
CA GLU A 209 -23.52 10.70 17.12
C GLU A 209 -24.65 10.76 16.08
N VAL A 210 -25.78 10.12 16.38
CA VAL A 210 -26.96 10.05 15.51
C VAL A 210 -28.20 10.60 16.24
N LYS A 211 -28.84 11.58 15.61
CA LYS A 211 -30.19 12.09 15.93
C LYS A 211 -31.12 11.79 14.74
N THR A 212 -32.42 12.04 14.90
CA THR A 212 -33.46 11.78 13.88
C THR A 212 -33.06 12.20 12.47
N ASN A 213 -32.45 13.39 12.31
CA ASN A 213 -32.13 13.95 10.98
C ASN A 213 -30.63 14.24 10.77
N PHE A 214 -29.78 13.96 11.75
CA PHE A 214 -28.37 14.36 11.70
C PHE A 214 -27.46 13.25 12.21
N ARG A 215 -26.39 12.98 11.45
CA ARG A 215 -25.31 12.08 11.86
C ARG A 215 -23.99 12.83 11.77
N THR A 216 -23.29 12.95 12.89
CA THR A 216 -21.93 13.46 12.97
C THR A 216 -21.02 12.33 13.43
N ALA A 217 -19.75 12.32 13.02
CA ALA A 217 -18.83 11.27 13.44
C ALA A 217 -17.38 11.74 13.45
N ILE A 218 -16.59 11.15 14.35
CA ILE A 218 -15.14 11.26 14.36
C ILE A 218 -14.50 9.90 14.09
N THR A 219 -13.25 9.90 13.65
CA THR A 219 -12.45 8.69 13.42
C THR A 219 -11.19 8.76 14.26
N VAL A 220 -11.06 7.84 15.21
CA VAL A 220 -9.95 7.79 16.17
C VAL A 220 -9.03 6.62 15.79
N PRO A 221 -7.79 6.87 15.34
CA PRO A 221 -6.84 5.80 15.06
C PRO A 221 -6.52 4.96 16.29
N GLU A 222 -6.35 3.66 16.12
CA GLU A 222 -6.10 2.70 17.23
C GLU A 222 -4.94 3.13 18.12
N LYS A 223 -3.82 3.54 17.53
CA LYS A 223 -2.63 4.07 18.23
C LYS A 223 -2.89 5.22 19.21
N SER A 224 -4.06 5.87 19.13
CA SER A 224 -4.42 7.02 19.96
C SER A 224 -5.47 6.68 21.02
N TRP A 225 -6.05 5.47 21.04
CA TRP A 225 -7.12 5.10 21.96
C TRP A 225 -6.71 5.21 23.43
N GLY A 226 -5.50 4.77 23.80
CA GLY A 226 -5.00 4.91 25.17
C GLY A 226 -5.00 6.37 25.65
N ARG A 227 -4.48 7.28 24.83
CA ARG A 227 -4.46 8.72 25.15
C ARG A 227 -5.88 9.32 25.23
N PHE A 228 -6.78 8.91 24.35
CA PHE A 228 -8.20 9.34 24.41
C PHE A 228 -8.85 8.89 25.72
N ARG A 229 -8.65 7.62 26.10
CA ARG A 229 -9.14 7.05 27.36
C ARG A 229 -8.62 7.84 28.56
N ASP A 230 -7.31 8.08 28.62
CA ASP A 230 -6.68 8.73 29.77
C ASP A 230 -7.20 10.17 29.95
N ILE A 231 -7.29 10.93 28.85
CA ILE A 231 -7.88 12.29 28.88
C ILE A 231 -9.33 12.25 29.39
N PHE A 232 -10.13 11.29 28.92
CA PHE A 232 -11.53 11.19 29.34
C PHE A 232 -11.65 10.78 30.81
N ALA A 233 -10.83 9.84 31.27
CA ALA A 233 -10.77 9.39 32.67
C ALA A 233 -10.41 10.54 33.62
N ASP A 234 -9.38 11.34 33.29
CA ASP A 234 -8.98 12.53 34.06
C ASP A 234 -10.15 13.51 34.25
N TYR A 235 -10.97 13.72 33.22
CA TYR A 235 -12.16 14.57 33.33
C TYR A 235 -13.25 13.95 34.19
N CYS A 236 -13.46 12.63 34.12
CA CYS A 236 -14.41 11.94 34.99
C CYS A 236 -14.03 12.08 36.46
N GLU A 237 -12.75 11.98 36.81
CA GLU A 237 -12.26 12.17 38.19
C GLU A 237 -12.46 13.62 38.66
N LYS A 238 -12.02 14.61 37.87
CA LYS A 238 -12.17 16.03 38.21
C LYS A 238 -13.63 16.45 38.42
N MET A 239 -14.56 15.88 37.66
CA MET A 239 -15.99 16.17 37.81
C MET A 239 -16.60 15.55 39.07
N LYS A 240 -16.10 14.39 39.52
CA LYS A 240 -16.49 13.79 40.81
C LYS A 240 -16.01 14.65 41.98
N ASP A 241 -14.74 15.09 41.94
CA ASP A 241 -14.19 15.96 42.98
C ASP A 241 -14.93 17.30 43.07
N ALA A 242 -15.44 17.80 41.94
CA ALA A 242 -16.24 19.01 41.89
C ALA A 242 -17.66 18.79 42.47
N SER A 243 -18.31 17.65 42.18
CA SER A 243 -19.63 17.34 42.74
C SER A 243 -19.59 17.14 44.25
N ASP A 244 -18.56 16.47 44.76
CA ASP A 244 -18.43 16.16 46.19
C ASP A 244 -18.18 17.43 47.02
N LYS A 245 -17.44 18.40 46.46
CA LYS A 245 -17.23 19.72 47.08
C LYS A 245 -18.50 20.58 47.12
N VAL A 246 -19.43 20.40 46.18
CA VAL A 246 -20.70 21.15 46.16
C VAL A 246 -21.71 20.55 47.13
N SER A 247 -21.71 19.23 47.35
CA SER A 247 -22.59 18.58 48.35
C SER A 247 -22.15 18.76 49.82
N GLY A 248 -20.92 19.21 50.08
CA GLY A 248 -20.36 19.34 51.43
C GLY A 248 -20.60 20.70 52.11
N ALA A 249 -21.29 21.65 51.48
CA ALA A 249 -21.44 23.01 51.98
C ALA A 249 -22.91 23.44 52.09
N GLU A 250 -23.66 22.91 53.07
CA GLU A 250 -24.73 23.66 53.76
C GLU A 250 -25.34 22.89 54.96
N THR A 251 -24.96 23.29 56.17
CA THR A 251 -25.96 23.63 57.21
C THR A 251 -25.32 24.60 58.21
N PRO A 252 -25.69 25.89 58.26
CA PRO A 252 -25.28 26.78 59.33
C PRO A 252 -25.98 26.37 60.63
N PRO A 253 -25.32 26.44 61.81
CA PRO A 253 -26.02 26.28 63.08
C PRO A 253 -26.97 27.46 63.27
N GLY A 254 -28.27 27.16 63.39
CA GLY A 254 -29.30 28.15 63.69
C GLY A 254 -29.02 28.87 65.02
N PRO A 255 -29.37 30.16 65.15
CA PRO A 255 -29.06 30.95 66.33
C PRO A 255 -29.85 30.47 67.56
N LYS A 256 -29.21 30.66 68.72
CA LYS A 256 -29.60 30.20 70.07
C LYS A 256 -31.01 30.56 70.50
#